data_AF-A0A6M2D9Q7-F1
#
_entry.id   AF-A0A6M2D9Q7-F1
#
_cell.length_a   1.000
_cell.length_b   1.000
_cell.length_c   1.000
_cell.angle_alpha   90.00
_cell.angle_beta   90.00
_cell.angle_gamma   90.00
#
_symmetry.space_group_name_H-M   'P 1'
#
loop_
_entity.id
_entity.type
_entity.pdbx_description
1 polymer ?
#
loop_
_entity_poly.entity_id
_entity_poly.type
_entity_poly.pdbx_seq_one_letter_code
_entity_poly.pdbx_strand_id
1 'polypeptide(L)'
;MRHGRKIALQAAGLWRQILMVLIPIVLLPLLFFEDVQKARCAYVVSIVGLYWIVEPIPLGATSLIPIVLYPMLGVLTTEKTCQLYMNDINLMFLGTLIMAVAIEHSHLHQRIALKTLCLLGTGIKMSVSRTANVRLAHHARENY
;
A
#
# COMPACT_ATOMS: atom_id res chain seq x y z
N MET A 1 -13.95 21.35 -24.07
CA MET A 1 -13.35 21.23 -22.72
C MET A 1 -12.79 19.84 -22.34
N ARG A 2 -13.09 18.73 -23.04
CA ARG A 2 -12.50 17.39 -22.74
C ARG A 2 -11.05 17.18 -23.22
N HIS A 3 -10.57 17.97 -24.19
CA HIS A 3 -9.24 17.79 -24.79
C HIS A 3 -8.07 18.26 -23.91
N GLY A 4 -8.23 19.36 -23.15
CA GLY A 4 -7.15 19.88 -22.30
C GLY A 4 -6.70 18.95 -21.18
N ARG A 5 -7.60 18.11 -20.63
CA ARG A 5 -7.26 17.14 -19.57
C ARG A 5 -6.32 16.04 -20.08
N LYS A 6 -6.41 15.64 -21.35
CA LYS A 6 -5.52 14.60 -21.92
C LYS A 6 -4.09 15.11 -22.07
N ILE A 7 -3.92 16.36 -22.47
CA ILE A 7 -2.61 17.00 -22.67
C ILE A 7 -1.94 17.27 -21.31
N ALA A 8 -2.71 17.70 -20.30
CA ALA A 8 -2.20 17.86 -18.94
C ALA A 8 -1.78 16.52 -18.31
N LEU A 9 -2.54 15.44 -18.56
CA LEU A 9 -2.18 14.08 -18.11
C LEU A 9 -0.96 13.52 -18.86
N GLN A 10 -0.82 13.81 -20.16
CA GLN A 10 0.35 13.43 -20.96
C GLN A 10 1.60 14.23 -20.55
N ALA A 11 1.47 15.53 -20.31
CA ALA A 11 2.54 16.36 -19.79
C ALA A 11 2.96 15.87 -18.40
N ALA A 12 2.02 15.66 -17.47
CA ALA A 12 2.33 15.08 -16.16
C ALA A 12 3.03 13.71 -16.26
N GLY A 13 2.68 12.88 -17.26
CA GLY A 13 3.36 11.62 -17.54
C GLY A 13 4.79 11.80 -18.08
N LEU A 14 5.01 12.73 -19.00
CA LEU A 14 6.32 13.04 -19.60
C LEU A 14 7.28 13.65 -18.57
N TRP A 15 6.81 14.59 -17.76
CA TRP A 15 7.62 15.19 -16.68
C TRP A 15 8.11 14.13 -15.68
N ARG A 16 7.29 13.11 -15.42
CA ARG A 16 7.62 11.97 -14.56
C ARG A 16 8.68 11.05 -15.17
N GLN A 17 8.60 10.84 -16.49
CA GLN A 17 9.62 10.09 -17.25
C GLN A 17 10.94 10.85 -17.35
N ILE A 18 10.87 12.19 -17.50
CA ILE A 18 12.06 13.05 -17.47
C ILE A 18 12.74 12.96 -16.11
N LEU A 19 12.01 13.02 -14.99
CA LEU A 19 12.56 12.82 -13.65
C LEU A 19 13.21 11.44 -13.47
N MET A 20 12.62 10.39 -14.04
CA MET A 20 13.17 9.02 -14.01
C MET A 20 14.54 8.91 -14.73
N VAL A 21 14.77 9.68 -15.77
CA VAL A 21 16.04 9.67 -16.51
C VAL A 21 17.01 10.72 -15.95
N LEU A 22 16.50 11.85 -15.47
CA LEU A 22 17.29 12.96 -14.95
C LEU A 22 17.93 12.61 -13.60
N ILE A 23 17.22 11.92 -12.70
CA ILE A 23 17.73 11.53 -11.37
C ILE A 23 19.02 10.70 -11.47
N PRO A 24 19.09 9.59 -12.24
CA PRO A 24 20.34 8.83 -12.38
C PRO A 24 21.45 9.63 -13.10
N ILE A 25 21.10 10.51 -14.04
CA ILE A 25 22.07 11.33 -14.78
C ILE A 25 22.69 12.42 -13.89
N VAL A 26 21.89 13.10 -13.07
CA VAL A 26 22.35 14.14 -12.13
C VAL A 26 23.17 13.54 -11.00
N LEU A 27 22.89 12.29 -10.62
CA LEU A 27 23.58 11.60 -9.53
C LEU A 27 24.84 10.85 -10.01
N LEU A 28 25.05 10.72 -11.33
CA LEU A 28 26.20 10.07 -11.97
C LEU A 28 27.58 10.68 -11.61
N PRO A 29 27.74 12.00 -11.39
CA PRO A 29 28.99 12.60 -10.92
C PRO A 29 29.41 12.10 -9.53
N LEU A 30 28.48 11.58 -8.72
CA LEU A 30 28.75 11.06 -7.38
C LEU A 30 29.56 9.75 -7.42
N LEU A 31 29.63 9.08 -8.58
CA LEU A 31 30.38 7.84 -8.76
C LEU A 31 31.91 8.03 -8.82
N PHE A 32 32.39 9.27 -8.90
CA PHE A 32 33.82 9.59 -9.10
C PHE A 32 34.62 9.81 -7.80
N PHE A 33 34.00 9.67 -6.62
CA PHE A 33 34.73 9.78 -5.35
C PHE A 33 35.56 8.51 -5.05
N GLU A 34 36.71 8.67 -4.38
CA GLU A 34 37.73 7.63 -4.12
C GLU A 34 37.17 6.34 -3.46
N ASP A 35 36.07 6.44 -2.70
CA ASP A 35 35.38 5.33 -2.05
C ASP A 35 34.29 4.71 -2.96
N VAL A 36 34.71 4.07 -4.05
CA VAL A 36 33.83 3.55 -5.11
C VAL A 36 32.67 2.68 -4.60
N GLN A 37 32.90 1.86 -3.57
CA GLN A 37 31.86 0.96 -3.04
C GLN A 37 30.80 1.69 -2.21
N LYS A 38 31.21 2.64 -1.35
CA LYS A 38 30.29 3.44 -0.52
C LYS A 38 29.49 4.41 -1.38
N ALA A 39 30.16 5.03 -2.37
CA ALA A 39 29.53 5.95 -3.31
C ALA A 39 28.42 5.27 -4.12
N ARG A 40 28.64 4.04 -4.58
CA ARG A 40 27.62 3.26 -5.30
C ARG A 40 26.42 2.87 -4.43
N CYS A 41 26.64 2.47 -3.17
CA CYS A 41 25.53 2.23 -2.24
C CYS A 41 24.70 3.49 -2.00
N ALA A 42 25.36 4.61 -1.71
CA ALA A 42 24.69 5.89 -1.48
C ALA A 42 23.90 6.33 -2.72
N TYR A 43 24.47 6.17 -3.91
CA TYR A 43 23.79 6.44 -5.18
C TYR A 43 22.47 5.66 -5.32
N VAL A 44 22.49 4.34 -5.09
CA VAL A 44 21.27 3.51 -5.19
C VAL A 44 20.23 3.93 -4.16
N VAL A 45 20.63 4.15 -2.90
CA VAL A 45 19.72 4.57 -1.82
C VAL A 45 19.11 5.93 -2.09
N SER A 46 19.90 6.90 -2.58
CA SER A 46 19.40 8.23 -2.95
C SER A 46 18.41 8.17 -4.12
N ILE A 47 18.65 7.34 -5.13
CA ILE A 47 17.69 7.14 -6.23
C ILE A 47 16.37 6.58 -5.70
N VAL A 48 16.43 5.54 -4.88
CA VAL A 48 15.24 4.89 -4.32
C VAL A 48 14.47 5.86 -3.41
N GLY A 49 15.18 6.63 -2.58
CA GLY A 49 14.59 7.65 -1.71
C GLY A 49 13.94 8.79 -2.49
N LEU A 50 14.59 9.31 -3.53
CA LEU A 50 14.02 10.33 -4.41
C LEU A 50 12.78 9.79 -5.16
N TYR A 51 12.82 8.54 -5.61
CA TYR A 51 11.65 7.90 -6.24
C TYR A 51 10.50 7.63 -5.28
N TRP A 52 10.75 7.47 -3.98
CA TRP A 52 9.66 7.45 -3.00
C TRP A 52 8.99 8.81 -2.82
N ILE A 53 9.72 9.92 -2.91
CA ILE A 53 9.16 11.27 -2.76
C ILE A 53 8.45 11.73 -4.04
N VAL A 54 9.04 11.43 -5.20
CA VAL A 54 8.54 11.87 -6.51
C VAL A 54 7.39 10.98 -7.03
N GLU A 55 7.20 9.80 -6.41
CA GLU A 55 6.22 8.78 -6.80
C GLU A 55 6.06 8.57 -8.32
N PRO A 56 7.17 8.38 -9.09
CA PRO A 56 7.05 8.19 -10.52
C PRO A 56 6.48 6.79 -10.90
N ILE A 57 6.51 5.86 -9.97
CA ILE A 57 6.19 4.44 -10.13
C ILE A 57 5.43 4.00 -8.86
N PRO A 58 4.48 3.06 -8.94
CA PRO A 58 3.86 2.50 -7.74
C PRO A 58 4.91 2.05 -6.73
N LEU A 59 4.68 2.37 -5.44
CA LEU A 59 5.62 2.14 -4.33
C LEU A 59 6.24 0.73 -4.31
N GLY A 60 5.45 -0.30 -4.66
CA GLY A 60 5.93 -1.68 -4.75
C GLY A 60 6.99 -1.91 -5.83
N ALA A 61 6.90 -1.24 -6.98
CA ALA A 61 7.90 -1.35 -8.02
C ALA A 61 9.15 -0.50 -7.73
N THR A 62 9.03 0.63 -7.01
CA THR A 62 10.19 1.39 -6.53
C THR A 62 11.04 0.56 -5.56
N SER A 63 10.41 -0.22 -4.69
CA SER A 63 11.10 -1.12 -3.76
C SER A 63 11.84 -2.28 -4.45
N LEU A 64 11.49 -2.61 -5.71
CA LEU A 64 12.18 -3.62 -6.52
C LEU A 64 13.39 -3.05 -7.28
N ILE A 65 13.47 -1.74 -7.51
CA ILE A 65 14.59 -1.11 -8.24
C ILE A 65 15.99 -1.47 -7.70
N PRO A 66 16.23 -1.49 -6.37
CA PRO A 66 17.55 -1.83 -5.85
C PRO A 66 18.01 -3.24 -6.26
N ILE A 67 17.09 -4.21 -6.41
CA ILE A 67 17.45 -5.61 -6.75
C ILE A 67 18.13 -5.71 -8.11
N VAL A 68 17.82 -4.80 -9.04
CA VAL A 68 18.41 -4.75 -10.38
C VAL A 68 19.60 -3.78 -10.42
N LEU A 69 19.50 -2.65 -9.71
CA LEU A 69 20.56 -1.62 -9.71
C LEU A 69 21.83 -2.09 -8.98
N TYR A 70 21.69 -2.77 -7.83
CA TYR A 70 22.84 -3.26 -7.05
C TYR A 70 23.78 -4.21 -7.83
N PRO A 71 23.28 -5.24 -8.54
CA PRO A 71 24.13 -6.10 -9.35
C PRO A 71 24.64 -5.42 -10.62
N MET A 72 23.86 -4.54 -11.26
CA MET A 72 24.35 -3.79 -12.44
C MET A 72 25.50 -2.85 -12.12
N LEU A 73 25.49 -2.23 -10.93
CA LEU A 73 26.57 -1.36 -10.45
C LEU A 73 27.72 -2.18 -9.81
N GLY A 74 27.64 -3.51 -9.76
CA GLY A 74 28.67 -4.39 -9.21
C GLY A 74 28.95 -4.16 -7.72
N VAL A 75 27.97 -3.67 -6.96
CA VAL A 75 28.11 -3.34 -5.52
C VAL A 75 27.93 -4.58 -4.66
N LEU A 76 26.91 -5.38 -4.99
CA LEU A 76 26.50 -6.58 -4.27
C LEU A 76 26.20 -7.69 -5.29
N THR A 77 26.49 -8.94 -4.92
CA THR A 77 26.13 -10.09 -5.76
C THR A 77 24.61 -10.27 -5.80
N THR A 78 24.08 -10.69 -6.96
CA THR A 78 22.64 -10.91 -7.16
C THR A 78 22.03 -11.82 -6.09
N GLU A 79 22.77 -12.86 -5.70
CA GLU A 79 22.35 -13.81 -4.66
C GLU A 79 22.13 -13.12 -3.31
N LYS A 80 23.07 -12.28 -2.87
CA LYS A 80 22.95 -11.54 -1.61
C LYS A 80 21.80 -10.55 -1.65
N THR A 81 21.64 -9.80 -2.74
CA THR A 81 20.54 -8.83 -2.86
C THR A 81 19.17 -9.50 -2.85
N CYS A 82 19.03 -10.66 -3.53
CA CYS A 82 17.81 -11.45 -3.48
C CYS A 82 17.51 -12.00 -2.08
N GLN A 83 18.52 -12.50 -1.36
CA GLN A 83 18.34 -12.96 0.03
C GLN A 83 17.86 -11.83 0.95
N LEU A 84 18.46 -10.64 0.84
CA LEU A 84 18.05 -9.45 1.59
C LEU A 84 16.64 -8.95 1.22
N TYR A 85 16.16 -9.22 0.00
CA TYR A 85 14.82 -8.85 -0.41
C TYR A 85 13.77 -9.88 0.04
N MET A 86 14.11 -11.17 0.01
CA MET A 86 13.25 -12.27 0.48
C MET A 86 13.42 -12.52 1.99
N ASN A 87 13.42 -11.45 2.79
CA ASN A 87 13.38 -11.56 4.24
C ASN A 87 12.05 -12.14 4.71
N ASP A 88 12.08 -12.82 5.86
CA ASP A 88 10.90 -13.47 6.47
C ASP A 88 9.69 -12.53 6.56
N ILE A 89 9.93 -11.26 6.92
CA ILE A 89 8.87 -10.24 7.05
C ILE A 89 8.18 -9.96 5.71
N ASN A 90 8.95 -9.82 4.62
CA ASN A 90 8.38 -9.54 3.30
C ASN A 90 7.55 -10.74 2.81
N LEU A 91 8.02 -11.96 3.09
CA LEU A 91 7.30 -13.18 2.77
C LEU A 91 6.04 -13.35 3.63
N MET A 92 6.07 -13.00 4.92
CA MET A 92 4.90 -12.96 5.79
C MET A 92 3.86 -11.98 5.26
N PHE A 93 4.28 -10.79 4.82
CA PHE A 93 3.38 -9.80 4.24
C PHE A 93 2.74 -10.27 2.93
N LEU A 94 3.53 -10.90 2.04
CA LEU A 94 2.99 -11.55 0.84
C LEU A 94 2.01 -12.66 1.19
N GLY A 95 2.33 -13.49 2.19
CA GLY A 95 1.46 -14.56 2.67
C GLY A 95 0.14 -14.04 3.24
N THR A 96 0.16 -12.95 4.01
CA THR A 96 -1.06 -12.34 4.56
C THR A 96 -1.91 -11.69 3.48
N LEU A 97 -1.31 -11.05 2.47
CA LEU A 97 -2.04 -10.52 1.32
C LEU A 97 -2.74 -11.65 0.53
N ILE A 98 -2.02 -12.73 0.25
CA ILE A 98 -2.60 -13.90 -0.45
C ILE A 98 -3.74 -14.50 0.38
N MET A 99 -3.55 -14.64 1.70
CA MET A 99 -4.59 -15.13 2.60
C MET A 99 -5.82 -14.21 2.63
N ALA A 100 -5.62 -12.89 2.67
CA ALA A 100 -6.71 -11.92 2.66
C ALA A 100 -7.55 -12.02 1.38
N VAL A 101 -6.89 -12.14 0.22
CA VAL A 101 -7.56 -12.33 -1.09
C VAL A 101 -8.29 -13.68 -1.14
N ALA A 102 -7.70 -14.75 -0.60
CA ALA A 102 -8.36 -16.05 -0.52
C ALA A 102 -9.62 -16.02 0.35
N ILE A 103 -9.59 -15.29 1.46
CA ILE A 103 -10.75 -15.06 2.34
C ILE A 103 -11.83 -14.24 1.61
N GLU A 104 -11.43 -13.20 0.87
CA GLU A 104 -12.32 -12.37 0.08
C GLU A 104 -13.06 -13.19 -0.99
N HIS A 105 -12.31 -13.99 -1.76
CA HIS A 105 -12.87 -14.87 -2.79
C HIS A 105 -13.78 -15.96 -2.20
N SER A 106 -13.54 -16.38 -0.96
CA SER A 106 -14.41 -17.33 -0.25
C SER A 106 -15.74 -16.70 0.22
N HIS A 107 -15.97 -15.41 -0.04
CA HIS A 107 -17.11 -14.61 0.45
C HIS A 107 -17.33 -14.75 1.97
N LEU A 108 -16.27 -15.07 2.71
CA LEU A 108 -16.36 -15.34 4.14
C LEU A 108 -16.82 -14.09 4.90
N HIS A 109 -16.37 -12.91 4.46
CA HIS A 109 -16.81 -11.61 4.99
C HIS A 109 -18.33 -11.42 4.88
N GLN A 110 -18.96 -11.80 3.76
CA GLN A 110 -20.41 -11.70 3.57
C GLN A 110 -21.16 -12.68 4.47
N ARG A 111 -20.65 -13.91 4.63
CA ARG A 111 -21.24 -14.91 5.55
C ARG A 111 -21.19 -14.43 7.00
N ILE A 112 -20.07 -13.85 7.44
CA ILE A 112 -19.90 -13.32 8.81
C ILE A 112 -20.79 -12.09 9.02
N ALA A 113 -20.87 -11.18 8.06
CA ALA A 113 -21.72 -10.00 8.12
C ALA A 113 -23.22 -10.38 8.22
N LEU A 114 -23.66 -11.36 7.43
CA LEU A 114 -25.05 -11.82 7.49
C LEU A 114 -25.36 -12.56 8.81
N LYS A 115 -24.41 -13.37 9.30
CA LYS A 115 -24.57 -14.11 10.56
C LYS A 115 -24.67 -13.17 11.77
N THR A 116 -23.83 -12.13 11.81
CA THR A 116 -23.89 -11.09 12.84
C THR A 116 -25.17 -10.26 12.75
N LEU A 117 -25.63 -9.91 11.54
CA LEU A 117 -26.91 -9.23 11.33
C LEU A 117 -28.11 -10.07 11.81
N CYS A 118 -28.13 -11.38 11.52
CA CYS A 118 -29.19 -12.27 12.03
C CYS A 118 -29.14 -12.44 13.55
N LEU A 119 -27.94 -12.54 14.15
CA LEU A 119 -27.76 -12.62 15.60
C LEU A 119 -28.24 -11.35 16.31
N LEU A 120 -27.96 -10.17 15.75
CA LEU A 120 -28.40 -8.89 16.32
C LEU A 120 -29.88 -8.60 16.01
N GLY A 121 -30.36 -8.94 14.82
CA GLY A 121 -31.75 -8.71 14.38
C GLY A 121 -32.79 -9.47 15.21
N THR A 122 -32.46 -10.66 15.73
CA THR A 122 -33.35 -11.40 16.65
C THR A 122 -33.41 -10.79 18.04
N GLY A 123 -32.34 -10.11 18.51
CA GLY A 123 -32.32 -9.37 19.78
C GLY A 123 -32.93 -7.96 19.70
N ILE A 124 -32.83 -7.30 18.54
CA ILE A 124 -33.34 -5.93 18.33
C ILE A 124 -34.87 -5.88 18.45
N LYS A 125 -35.60 -6.86 17.91
CA LYS A 125 -37.06 -6.92 18.09
C LYS A 125 -37.44 -6.97 19.57
N MET A 126 -36.67 -7.67 20.41
CA MET A 126 -36.97 -7.79 21.83
C MET A 126 -36.56 -6.54 22.63
N SER A 127 -35.44 -5.89 22.28
CA SER A 127 -34.98 -4.67 22.97
C SER A 127 -35.83 -3.43 22.66
N VAL A 128 -36.28 -3.30 21.40
CA VAL A 128 -37.20 -2.23 20.99
C VAL A 128 -38.59 -2.44 21.59
N SER A 129 -39.10 -3.67 21.65
CA SER A 129 -40.37 -3.95 22.34
C SER A 129 -40.27 -3.70 23.84
N ARG A 130 -39.12 -3.96 24.48
CA ARG A 130 -38.91 -3.67 25.91
C ARG A 130 -38.90 -2.18 26.20
N THR A 131 -38.26 -1.37 25.35
CA THR A 131 -38.24 0.10 25.51
C THR A 131 -39.58 0.75 25.17
N ALA A 132 -40.31 0.23 24.19
CA ALA A 132 -41.68 0.67 23.89
C ALA A 132 -42.64 0.33 25.04
N ASN A 133 -42.61 -0.90 25.57
CA ASN A 133 -43.49 -1.31 26.67
C ASN A 133 -43.17 -0.56 27.98
N VAL A 134 -41.89 -0.29 28.29
CA VAL A 134 -41.49 0.54 29.44
C VAL A 134 -41.95 2.00 29.29
N ARG A 135 -41.88 2.59 28.09
CA ARG A 135 -42.41 3.95 27.85
C ARG A 135 -43.93 4.02 27.98
N LEU A 136 -44.65 3.01 27.48
CA LEU A 136 -46.10 2.94 27.63
C LEU A 136 -46.52 2.78 29.10
N ALA A 137 -45.78 1.96 29.88
CA ALA A 137 -46.01 1.81 31.31
C ALA A 137 -45.75 3.10 32.10
N HIS A 138 -44.79 3.92 31.67
CA HIS A 138 -44.56 5.25 32.26
C HIS A 138 -45.70 6.22 31.94
N HIS A 139 -46.16 6.25 30.68
CA HIS A 139 -47.26 7.13 30.26
C HIS A 139 -48.59 6.78 30.92
N ALA A 140 -48.86 5.49 31.16
CA ALA A 140 -50.07 5.04 31.87
C ALA A 140 -50.04 5.39 33.37
N ARG A 141 -48.85 5.54 33.97
CA ARG A 141 -48.67 5.91 35.38
C ARG A 141 -48.74 7.42 35.61
N GLU A 142 -48.49 8.23 34.59
CA GLU A 142 -48.58 9.70 34.65
C GLU A 142 -50.02 10.21 34.40
N ASN A 143 -50.92 9.36 33.91
CA ASN A 143 -52.30 9.70 33.58
C ASN A 143 -53.33 9.21 34.62
N TYR A 144 -52.89 8.86 35.83
CA TYR A 144 -53.72 8.52 37.00
C TYR A 144 -53.18 9.25 38.23
#